data_AF-A0A498SDH2-F1
#
_entry.id   AF-A0A498SDH2-F1
#
_cell.length_a   1.000
_cell.length_b   1.000
_cell.length_c   1.000
_cell.angle_alpha   90.00
_cell.angle_beta   90.00
_cell.angle_gamma   90.00
#
_symmetry.space_group_name_H-M   'P 1'
#
loop_
_entity.id
_entity.type
_entity.pdbx_description
1 polymer ?
#
loop_
_entity_poly.entity_id
_entity_poly.type
_entity_poly.pdbx_seq_one_letter_code
_entity_poly.pdbx_strand_id
1 'polypeptide(L)'
;MLLSRIKLAAKRAVIRPFYKRIFTDTVLDKLYSTTVVALIGGALCIASVALVNVVMYYKVVKPIREADREQLEKDLIKADEEGFSFKL
;
A
#
# COMPACT_ATOMS: atom_id res chain seq x y z
N MET A 1 29.16 -51.52 17.30
CA MET A 1 29.38 -50.80 16.02
C MET A 1 28.47 -49.59 15.79
N LEU A 2 27.32 -49.45 16.47
CA LEU A 2 26.44 -48.28 16.33
C LEU A 2 27.02 -46.96 16.87
N LEU A 3 27.76 -47.00 17.99
CA LEU A 3 28.32 -45.81 18.63
C LEU A 3 29.41 -45.10 17.79
N SER A 4 30.15 -45.83 16.94
CA SER A 4 31.16 -45.20 16.08
C SER A 4 30.54 -44.45 14.90
N ARG A 5 29.38 -44.90 14.39
CA ARG A 5 28.63 -44.20 13.33
C ARG A 5 28.02 -42.88 13.82
N ILE A 6 27.55 -42.84 15.07
CA ILE A 6 27.07 -41.60 15.71
C ILE A 6 28.21 -40.60 15.89
N LYS A 7 29.40 -41.07 16.31
CA LYS A 7 30.60 -40.22 16.42
C LYS A 7 31.08 -39.67 15.07
N LEU A 8 30.94 -40.44 13.97
CA LEU A 8 31.28 -39.99 12.61
C LEU A 8 30.29 -38.95 12.06
N ALA A 9 28.99 -39.08 12.36
CA ALA A 9 27.98 -38.09 12.01
C ALA A 9 28.18 -36.77 12.80
N ALA A 10 28.51 -36.87 14.09
CA ALA A 10 28.81 -35.72 14.94
C ALA A 10 30.08 -34.96 14.52
N LYS A 11 31.12 -35.68 14.05
CA LYS A 11 32.38 -35.05 13.59
C LYS A 11 32.25 -34.24 12.29
N ARG A 12 31.16 -34.41 11.54
CA ARG A 12 30.87 -33.69 10.29
C ARG A 12 29.80 -32.61 10.42
N ALA A 13 29.49 -32.16 11.64
CA ALA A 13 28.93 -30.83 11.83
C ALA A 13 30.02 -29.78 11.55
N VAL A 14 30.46 -29.69 10.29
CA VAL A 14 31.25 -28.55 9.82
C VAL A 14 30.34 -27.36 9.98
N ILE A 15 30.60 -26.57 11.00
CA ILE A 15 29.99 -25.27 11.26
C ILE A 15 30.35 -24.40 10.04
N ARG A 16 29.57 -24.53 8.96
CA ARG A 16 29.64 -23.57 7.87
C ARG A 16 29.08 -22.27 8.43
N PRO A 17 29.81 -21.16 8.34
CA PRO A 17 29.36 -19.93 8.93
C PRO A 17 28.05 -19.47 8.27
N PHE A 18 27.13 -18.96 9.08
CA PHE A 18 25.74 -18.68 8.71
C PHE A 18 25.61 -17.82 7.44
N TYR A 19 26.54 -16.89 7.20
CA TYR A 19 26.57 -16.06 6.00
C TYR A 19 26.66 -16.88 4.71
N LYS A 20 27.36 -18.02 4.72
CA LYS A 20 27.50 -18.90 3.55
C LYS A 20 26.23 -19.72 3.25
N ARG A 21 25.30 -19.79 4.20
CA ARG A 21 24.01 -20.50 4.07
C ARG A 21 22.89 -19.57 3.62
N ILE A 22 22.96 -18.29 3.99
CA ILE A 22 21.98 -17.27 3.60
C ILE A 22 22.28 -16.77 2.17
N PHE A 23 23.56 -16.62 1.82
CA PHE A 23 24.02 -16.27 0.46
C PHE A 23 24.33 -17.51 -0.40
N THR A 24 23.46 -18.51 -0.37
CA THR A 24 23.49 -19.56 -1.41
C THR A 24 22.65 -19.08 -2.59
N ASP A 25 23.09 -19.32 -3.84
CA ASP A 25 22.40 -18.83 -5.05
C ASP A 25 20.92 -19.20 -5.07
N THR A 26 20.57 -20.39 -4.55
CA THR A 26 19.18 -20.87 -4.45
C THR A 26 18.32 -20.11 -3.45
N VAL A 27 18.89 -19.59 -2.35
CA VAL A 27 18.17 -18.79 -1.36
C VAL A 27 17.98 -17.37 -1.86
N LEU A 28 19.01 -16.82 -2.53
CA LEU A 28 18.97 -15.49 -3.11
C LEU A 28 17.95 -15.40 -4.25
N ASP A 29 17.91 -16.40 -5.12
CA ASP A 29 16.95 -16.49 -6.23
C ASP A 29 15.50 -16.63 -5.71
N LYS A 30 15.29 -17.43 -4.67
CA LYS A 30 13.99 -17.56 -4.01
C LYS A 30 13.54 -16.24 -3.37
N LEU A 31 14.45 -15.55 -2.69
CA LEU A 31 14.17 -14.22 -2.12
C LEU A 31 13.79 -13.22 -3.21
N TYR A 32 14.58 -13.15 -4.30
CA TYR A 32 14.33 -12.28 -5.43
C TYR A 32 12.97 -12.55 -6.09
N SER A 33 12.65 -13.82 -6.37
CA SER A 33 11.36 -14.20 -6.94
C SER A 33 10.20 -13.79 -6.02
N THR A 34 10.31 -14.06 -4.71
CA THR A 34 9.25 -13.69 -3.76
C THR A 34 9.08 -12.19 -3.62
N THR A 35 10.15 -11.40 -3.64
CA THR A 35 10.05 -9.95 -3.53
C THR A 35 9.45 -9.33 -4.77
N VAL A 36 9.80 -9.81 -5.98
CA VAL A 36 9.19 -9.34 -7.22
C VAL A 36 7.70 -9.67 -7.27
N VAL A 37 7.30 -10.88 -6.88
CA VAL A 37 5.87 -11.26 -6.80
C VAL A 37 5.12 -10.41 -5.77
N ALA A 38 5.72 -10.16 -4.60
CA ALA A 38 5.11 -9.32 -3.58
C ALA A 38 5.00 -7.85 -4.01
N LEU A 39 5.98 -7.33 -4.76
CA LEU A 39 5.98 -5.95 -5.24
C LEU A 39 4.92 -5.76 -6.33
N ILE A 40 4.84 -6.68 -7.29
CA ILE A 40 3.81 -6.65 -8.34
C ILE A 40 2.42 -6.85 -7.74
N GLY A 41 2.25 -7.85 -6.87
CA GLY A 41 0.97 -8.11 -6.19
C GLY A 41 0.54 -6.95 -5.30
N GLY A 42 1.48 -6.39 -4.54
CA GLY A 42 1.25 -5.22 -3.70
C GLY A 42 0.86 -3.99 -4.50
N ALA A 43 1.55 -3.72 -5.62
CA ALA A 43 1.20 -2.62 -6.51
C ALA A 43 -0.21 -2.77 -7.11
N LEU A 44 -0.61 -3.98 -7.51
CA LEU A 44 -1.95 -4.27 -8.01
C LEU A 44 -3.03 -4.05 -6.93
N CYS A 45 -2.79 -4.48 -5.69
CA CYS A 45 -3.72 -4.23 -4.59
C CYS A 45 -3.88 -2.74 -4.29
N ILE A 46 -2.77 -1.99 -4.22
CA ILE A 46 -2.80 -0.54 -3.97
C ILE A 46 -3.52 0.17 -5.12
N ALA A 47 -3.21 -0.19 -6.37
CA ALA A 47 -3.87 0.39 -7.54
C ALA A 47 -5.38 0.13 -7.55
N SER A 48 -5.82 -1.07 -7.14
CA SER A 48 -7.23 -1.41 -7.03
C SER A 48 -7.95 -0.54 -6.00
N VAL A 49 -7.39 -0.37 -4.79
CA VAL A 49 -7.98 0.47 -3.74
C VAL A 49 -8.01 1.93 -4.16
N ALA A 50 -6.93 2.42 -4.77
CA ALA A 50 -6.88 3.79 -5.28
C ALA A 50 -7.96 4.05 -6.34
N LEU A 51 -8.15 3.10 -7.28
CA LEU A 51 -9.15 3.23 -8.34
C LEU A 51 -10.57 3.25 -7.77
N VAL A 52 -10.88 2.37 -6.81
CA VAL A 52 -12.19 2.36 -6.13
C VAL A 52 -12.45 3.69 -5.43
N ASN A 53 -11.47 4.23 -4.71
CA ASN A 53 -11.59 5.52 -4.03
C ASN A 53 -11.82 6.68 -5.01
N VAL A 54 -11.12 6.68 -6.16
CA VAL A 54 -11.33 7.68 -7.21
C VAL A 54 -12.76 7.59 -7.76
N VAL A 55 -13.24 6.40 -8.09
CA VAL A 55 -14.60 6.20 -8.59
C VAL A 55 -15.64 6.62 -7.55
N MET A 56 -15.43 6.28 -6.28
CA MET A 56 -16.31 6.68 -5.20
C MET A 56 -16.34 8.20 -5.00
N TYR A 57 -15.17 8.86 -5.09
CA TYR A 57 -15.07 10.31 -5.00
C TYR A 57 -15.89 10.99 -6.11
N TYR A 58 -15.77 10.52 -7.35
CA TYR A 58 -16.53 11.08 -8.47
C TYR A 58 -18.03 10.84 -8.36
N LYS A 59 -18.46 9.66 -7.90
CA LYS A 59 -19.89 9.33 -7.80
C LYS A 59 -20.58 9.92 -6.58
N VAL A 60 -19.89 10.05 -5.45
CA VAL A 60 -20.51 10.41 -4.16
C VAL A 60 -20.09 11.79 -3.71
N VAL A 61 -18.80 12.08 -3.69
CA VAL A 61 -18.28 13.32 -3.07
C VAL A 61 -18.41 14.53 -3.99
N LYS A 62 -18.15 14.36 -5.28
CA LYS A 62 -18.27 15.43 -6.29
C LYS A 62 -19.67 16.05 -6.35
N PRO A 63 -20.77 15.28 -6.48
CA PRO A 63 -22.10 15.88 -6.56
C PRO A 63 -22.52 16.59 -5.27
N ILE A 64 -22.10 16.09 -4.10
CA ILE A 64 -22.37 16.75 -2.82
C ILE A 64 -21.66 18.10 -2.77
N ARG A 65 -20.39 18.17 -3.18
CA ARG A 65 -19.63 19.43 -3.23
C ARG A 65 -20.18 20.43 -4.24
N GLU A 66 -20.78 19.96 -5.33
CA GLU A 66 -21.43 20.82 -6.32
C GLU A 66 -22.72 21.42 -5.73
N ALA A 67 -23.54 20.61 -5.06
CA ALA A 67 -24.74 21.10 -4.37
C ALA A 67 -24.41 22.12 -3.26
N ASP A 68 -23.36 21.87 -2.48
CA ASP A 68 -22.89 22.80 -1.44
C ASP A 68 -22.39 24.13 -2.05
N ARG A 69 -21.73 24.08 -3.22
CA ARG A 69 -21.29 25.29 -3.93
C ARG A 69 -22.45 26.12 -4.44
N GLU A 70 -23.47 25.48 -5.02
CA GLU A 70 -24.67 26.20 -5.49
C GLU A 70 -25.43 26.88 -4.35
N GLN A 71 -25.45 26.27 -3.16
CA GLN A 71 -26.02 26.90 -1.96
C GLN A 71 -25.17 28.09 -1.53
N LEU A 72 -23.84 27.93 -1.49
CA LEU A 72 -22.92 29.01 -1.12
C LEU A 72 -23.03 30.21 -2.08
N GLU A 73 -23.16 29.98 -3.39
CA GLU A 73 -23.34 31.04 -4.38
C GLU A 73 -24.65 31.81 -4.17
N LYS A 74 -25.74 31.12 -3.85
CA LYS A 74 -27.03 31.75 -3.54
C LYS A 74 -26.95 32.61 -2.27
N ASP A 75 -26.26 32.12 -1.26
CA ASP A 75 -26.09 32.85 0.00
C ASP A 75 -25.22 34.09 -0.17
N LEU A 76 -24.18 34.02 -1.02
CA LEU A 76 -23.37 35.18 -1.38
C LEU A 76 -24.17 36.24 -2.13
N ILE A 77 -25.02 35.84 -3.08
CA ILE A 77 -25.89 36.78 -3.82
C ILE A 77 -26.87 37.47 -2.86
N LYS A 78 -27.51 36.72 -1.96
CA LYS A 78 -28.42 37.31 -0.95
C LYS A 78 -27.69 38.28 -0.02
N ALA A 79 -26.51 37.92 0.45
CA ALA A 79 -25.71 38.79 1.31
C ALA A 79 -25.31 40.08 0.57
N ASP A 80 -25.05 40.01 -0.73
CA ASP A 80 -24.76 41.18 -1.57
C ASP A 80 -26.02 42.06 -1.74
N GLU A 81 -27.16 41.46 -2.08
CA GLU A 81 -28.46 42.16 -2.16
C GLU A 81 -28.84 42.86 -0.84
N GLU A 82 -28.68 42.18 0.29
CA GLU A 82 -28.90 42.76 1.62
C GLU A 82 -27.88 43.85 1.95
N GLY A 83 -26.60 43.64 1.60
CA GLY A 83 -25.54 44.63 1.76
C GLY A 83 -25.77 45.91 0.96
N PHE A 84 -26.37 45.81 -0.23
CA PHE A 84 -26.77 46.97 -1.04
C PHE A 84 -28.07 47.63 -0.54
N SER A 85 -28.98 46.88 0.10
CA SER A 85 -30.23 47.43 0.66
C SER A 85 -30.01 48.32 1.90
N PHE A 86 -28.86 48.26 2.56
CA PHE A 86 -28.52 49.08 3.74
C PHE A 86 -27.92 50.46 3.41
N LYS A 87 -28.02 50.94 2.17
CA LYS A 87 -27.74 52.34 1.81
C LYS A 87 -29.01 53.12 1.50
N LEU A 88 -29.76 53.48 2.55
CA LEU A 88 -30.61 54.68 2.54
C LEU A 88 -30.64 55.32 3.94
#